data_AF-A0A4U6CP91-F1
#
_entry.id   AF-A0A4U6CP91-F1
#
_cell.length_a   1.000
_cell.length_b   1.000
_cell.length_c   1.000
_cell.angle_alpha   90.00
_cell.angle_beta   90.00
_cell.angle_gamma   90.00
#
_symmetry.space_group_name_H-M   'P 1'
#
loop_
_entity.id
_entity.type
_entity.pdbx_description
1 polymer ?
#
loop_
_entity_poly.entity_id
_entity_poly.type
_entity_poly.pdbx_seq_one_letter_code
_entity_poly.pdbx_strand_id
1 'polypeptide(L)'
;MKPEKQQRVTEIIQALNANLKIDENNTETSKQENVIRKAAKKLYEDFVHIAKKKLSKENKLFAFELKKQLKEARKAERTLAVTALLKNNIERA
;
A
#
# COMPACT_ATOMS: atom_id res chain seq x y z
N MET A 1 20.83 5.43 1.96
CA MET A 1 19.66 4.63 2.42
C MET A 1 19.19 5.24 3.73
N LYS A 2 17.88 5.26 4.02
CA LYS A 2 17.41 5.71 5.34
C LYS A 2 17.88 4.70 6.41
N PRO A 3 18.34 5.13 7.60
CA PRO A 3 18.93 4.25 8.62
C PRO A 3 18.02 3.09 9.03
N GLU A 4 16.73 3.36 9.17
CA GLU A 4 15.70 2.40 9.57
C GLU A 4 15.55 1.21 8.61
N LYS A 5 15.80 1.43 7.31
CA LYS A 5 15.72 0.37 6.29
C LYS A 5 16.92 -0.56 6.34
N GLN A 6 18.07 -0.08 6.79
CA GLN A 6 19.26 -0.90 6.98
C GLN A 6 19.13 -1.80 8.21
N GLN A 7 18.57 -1.29 9.31
CA GLN A 7 18.32 -2.08 10.53
C GLN A 7 17.46 -3.32 10.28
N ARG A 8 16.30 -3.16 9.64
CA ARG A 8 15.39 -4.29 9.36
C ARG A 8 16.01 -5.37 8.46
N VAL A 9 16.82 -4.98 7.49
CA VAL A 9 17.52 -5.93 6.61
C VAL A 9 18.59 -6.68 7.40
N THR A 10 19.33 -6.00 8.27
CA THR A 10 20.34 -6.61 9.15
C THR A 10 19.74 -7.62 10.11
N GLU A 11 18.60 -7.32 10.74
CA GLU A 11 17.90 -8.25 11.64
C GLU A 11 17.47 -9.54 10.93
N ILE A 12 16.93 -9.42 9.72
CA ILE A 12 16.53 -10.58 8.90
C ILE A 12 17.75 -11.43 8.52
N ILE A 13 18.86 -10.79 8.16
CA ILE A 13 20.11 -11.49 7.82
C ILE A 13 20.69 -12.19 9.04
N GLN A 14 20.72 -11.54 10.21
CA GLN A 14 21.21 -12.15 11.45
C GLN A 14 20.37 -13.36 11.87
N ALA A 15 19.04 -13.28 11.76
CA ALA A 15 18.15 -14.40 12.03
C ALA A 15 18.38 -15.57 11.04
N LEU A 16 18.63 -15.27 9.77
CA LEU A 16 18.95 -16.27 8.75
C LEU A 16 20.32 -16.92 8.99
N ASN A 17 21.35 -16.13 9.33
CA ASN A 17 22.69 -16.63 9.62
C ASN A 17 22.68 -17.57 10.85
N ALA A 18 21.93 -17.20 11.90
CA ALA A 18 21.74 -18.04 13.09
C ALA A 18 21.06 -19.37 12.77
N ASN A 19 19.98 -19.35 11.98
CA ASN A 19 19.25 -20.56 11.58
C ASN A 19 20.06 -21.48 10.66
N LEU A 20 20.92 -20.91 9.81
CA LEU A 20 21.73 -21.65 8.84
C LEU A 20 23.13 -22.03 9.37
N LYS A 21 23.45 -21.69 10.64
CA LYS A 21 24.76 -21.89 11.27
C LYS A 21 25.92 -21.32 10.43
N ILE A 22 25.69 -20.18 9.80
CA ILE A 22 26.68 -19.49 8.97
C ILE A 22 27.61 -18.73 9.92
N ASP A 23 28.88 -19.16 10.00
CA ASP A 23 29.92 -18.47 10.76
C ASP A 23 30.52 -17.34 9.90
N GLU A 24 30.44 -16.10 10.36
CA GLU A 24 30.96 -14.92 9.65
C GLU A 24 32.50 -14.95 9.50
N ASN A 25 33.20 -15.73 10.34
CA ASN A 25 34.66 -15.84 10.32
C ASN A 25 35.19 -16.94 9.40
N ASN A 26 34.31 -17.79 8.86
CA ASN A 26 34.67 -18.82 7.90
C ASN A 26 34.48 -18.31 6.46
N THR A 27 35.55 -18.35 5.67
CA THR A 27 35.60 -17.84 4.30
C THR A 27 34.66 -18.57 3.35
N GLU A 28 34.27 -19.80 3.68
CA GLU A 28 33.34 -20.62 2.89
C GLU A 28 31.87 -20.21 3.12
N THR A 29 31.51 -19.91 4.37
CA THR A 29 30.20 -19.42 4.79
C THR A 29 29.97 -17.94 4.43
N SER A 30 31.03 -17.12 4.36
CA SER A 30 30.94 -15.72 3.91
C SER A 30 30.38 -15.56 2.48
N LYS A 31 30.70 -16.48 1.56
CA LYS A 31 30.11 -16.48 0.21
C LYS A 31 28.61 -16.79 0.26
N GLN A 32 28.22 -17.76 1.08
CA GLN A 32 26.82 -18.14 1.26
C GLN A 32 26.01 -17.02 1.89
N GLU A 33 26.59 -16.34 2.89
CA GLU A 33 26.01 -15.16 3.51
C GLU A 33 25.74 -14.06 2.47
N ASN A 34 26.71 -13.75 1.61
CA ASN A 34 26.55 -12.73 0.57
C ASN A 34 25.44 -13.08 -0.44
N VAL A 35 25.27 -14.36 -0.78
CA VAL A 35 24.17 -14.85 -1.62
C VAL A 35 22.83 -14.64 -0.92
N ILE A 36 22.75 -14.99 0.37
CA ILE A 36 21.55 -14.79 1.20
C ILE A 36 21.21 -13.31 1.30
N ARG A 37 22.19 -12.43 1.54
CA ARG A 37 21.97 -10.97 1.59
C ARG A 37 21.39 -10.44 0.27
N LYS A 38 21.91 -10.90 -0.88
CA LYS A 38 21.39 -10.52 -2.20
C LYS A 38 19.96 -11.04 -2.43
N ALA A 39 19.70 -12.29 -2.05
CA ALA A 39 18.37 -12.89 -2.16
C ALA A 39 17.34 -12.17 -1.27
N ALA A 40 17.68 -11.91 -0.01
CA ALA A 40 16.83 -11.19 0.94
C ALA A 40 16.53 -9.76 0.46
N LYS A 41 17.54 -9.05 -0.08
CA LYS A 41 17.35 -7.72 -0.65
C LYS A 41 16.37 -7.75 -1.83
N LYS A 42 16.51 -8.71 -2.75
CA LYS A 42 15.61 -8.86 -3.91
C LYS A 42 14.18 -9.18 -3.47
N LEU A 43 14.01 -10.11 -2.52
CA LEU A 43 12.70 -10.44 -1.95
C LEU A 43 12.02 -9.22 -1.32
N TYR A 44 12.79 -8.39 -0.60
CA TYR A 44 12.26 -7.15 -0.04
C TYR A 44 11.81 -6.17 -1.12
N GLU A 45 12.60 -6.00 -2.18
CA GLU A 45 12.25 -5.13 -3.31
C GLU A 45 10.99 -5.63 -4.03
N ASP A 46 10.88 -6.93 -4.28
CA ASP A 46 9.70 -7.57 -4.88
C ASP A 46 8.46 -7.40 -3.99
N PHE A 47 8.59 -7.62 -2.68
CA PHE A 47 7.51 -7.41 -1.72
C PHE A 47 7.02 -5.96 -1.73
N VAL A 48 7.94 -4.99 -1.68
CA VAL A 48 7.59 -3.56 -1.72
C VAL A 48 6.91 -3.20 -3.04
N HIS A 49 7.36 -3.75 -4.16
CA HIS A 49 6.73 -3.53 -5.47
C HIS A 49 5.30 -4.08 -5.51
N ILE A 50 5.09 -5.32 -5.07
CA ILE A 50 3.77 -5.96 -5.01
C ILE A 50 2.83 -5.17 -4.08
N ALA A 51 3.30 -4.80 -2.89
CA ALA A 51 2.53 -4.03 -1.92
C ALA A 51 2.09 -2.68 -2.51
N LYS A 52 3.00 -1.93 -3.12
CA LYS A 52 2.68 -0.66 -3.79
C LYS A 52 1.67 -0.84 -4.92
N LYS A 53 1.80 -1.92 -5.71
CA LYS A 53 0.88 -2.21 -6.81
C LYS A 53 -0.53 -2.54 -6.31
N LYS A 54 -0.66 -3.32 -5.23
CA LYS A 54 -1.95 -3.60 -4.59
C LYS A 54 -2.58 -2.33 -4.03
N LEU A 55 -1.83 -1.58 -3.23
CA LEU A 55 -2.30 -0.32 -2.63
C LEU A 55 -2.74 0.68 -3.71
N SER A 56 -2.00 0.78 -4.82
CA SER A 56 -2.36 1.66 -5.94
C SER A 56 -3.68 1.24 -6.62
N LYS A 57 -3.93 -0.07 -6.77
CA LYS A 57 -5.19 -0.58 -7.33
C LYS A 57 -6.36 -0.27 -6.39
N GLU A 58 -6.21 -0.54 -5.10
CA GLU A 58 -7.24 -0.25 -4.09
C GLU A 58 -7.56 1.24 -4.01
N ASN A 59 -6.54 2.11 -3.98
CA ASN A 59 -6.74 3.56 -3.98
C ASN A 59 -7.48 4.05 -5.23
N LYS A 60 -7.25 3.46 -6.40
CA LYS A 60 -7.98 3.80 -7.64
C LYS A 60 -9.45 3.38 -7.55
N LEU A 61 -9.72 2.18 -7.04
CA LEU A 61 -11.10 1.69 -6.84
C LEU A 61 -11.84 2.59 -5.85
N PHE A 62 -11.21 2.90 -4.71
CA PHE A 62 -11.79 3.78 -3.70
C PHE A 62 -12.08 5.19 -4.25
N ALA A 63 -11.14 5.77 -5.01
CA ALA A 63 -11.36 7.07 -5.65
C ALA A 63 -12.50 7.05 -6.67
N PHE A 64 -12.69 5.94 -7.39
CA PHE A 64 -13.79 5.77 -8.33
C PHE A 64 -15.14 5.68 -7.60
N GLU A 65 -15.22 4.88 -6.53
CA GLU A 65 -16.42 4.75 -5.70
C GLU A 65 -16.80 6.08 -5.03
N LEU A 66 -15.84 6.81 -4.48
CA LEU A 66 -16.07 8.15 -3.92
C LEU A 66 -16.64 9.12 -4.96
N LYS A 67 -16.10 9.13 -6.19
CA LYS A 67 -16.65 9.98 -7.27
C LYS A 67 -18.07 9.57 -7.64
N LYS A 68 -18.38 8.28 -7.64
CA LYS A 68 -19.73 7.75 -7.90
C LYS A 68 -20.69 8.21 -6.81
N GLN A 69 -20.35 8.03 -5.54
CA GLN A 69 -21.16 8.45 -4.39
C GLN A 69 -21.39 9.97 -4.40
N LEU A 70 -20.35 10.77 -4.68
CA LEU A 70 -20.49 12.23 -4.78
C LEU A 70 -21.45 12.65 -5.90
N LYS A 71 -21.42 11.95 -7.05
CA LYS A 71 -22.35 12.20 -8.16
C LYS A 71 -23.79 11.86 -7.77
N GLU A 72 -23.99 10.78 -7.05
CA GLU A 72 -25.31 10.37 -6.55
C GLU A 72 -25.84 11.35 -5.50
N ALA A 73 -25.02 11.77 -4.55
CA ALA A 73 -25.37 12.78 -3.55
C ALA A 73 -25.80 14.11 -4.20
N ARG A 74 -25.04 14.61 -5.18
CA ARG A 74 -25.40 15.84 -5.93
C ARG A 74 -26.72 15.72 -6.69
N LYS A 75 -27.03 14.52 -7.22
CA LYS A 75 -28.31 14.28 -7.88
C LYS A 75 -29.46 14.33 -6.86
N ALA A 76 -29.31 13.65 -5.72
CA ALA A 76 -30.30 13.66 -4.66
C ALA A 76 -30.56 15.09 -4.14
N GLU A 77 -29.50 15.86 -3.91
CA GLU A 77 -29.58 17.26 -3.48
C GLU A 77 -30.35 18.13 -4.49
N ARG A 78 -30.05 18.00 -5.79
CA ARG A 78 -30.79 18.70 -6.85
C ARG A 78 -32.26 18.31 -6.90
N THR A 79 -32.57 17.03 -6.76
CA THR A 79 -33.96 16.55 -6.74
C THR A 79 -34.72 17.15 -5.55
N LEU A 80 -34.11 17.20 -4.37
CA LEU A 80 -34.70 17.85 -3.20
C LEU A 80 -34.93 19.34 -3.42
N ALA A 81 -33.93 20.06 -3.97
CA ALA A 81 -34.05 21.48 -4.27
C ALA A 81 -35.17 21.78 -5.29
N VAL A 82 -35.27 21.00 -6.37
CA VAL A 82 -36.35 21.15 -7.36
C VAL A 82 -37.71 20.85 -6.73
N THR A 83 -37.81 19.80 -5.93
CA THR A 83 -39.06 19.45 -5.24
C THR A 83 -39.50 20.58 -4.29
N ALA A 84 -38.56 21.16 -3.54
CA ALA A 84 -38.83 22.29 -2.66
C ALA A 84 -39.26 23.56 -3.43
N LEU A 85 -38.66 23.84 -4.58
CA LEU A 85 -39.05 24.96 -5.44
C LEU A 85 -40.46 24.76 -6.04
N LEU A 86 -40.75 23.55 -6.53
CA LEU A 86 -42.08 23.23 -7.06
C LEU A 86 -43.16 23.36 -5.98
N LYS A 87 -42.90 22.86 -4.77
CA LYS A 87 -43.85 22.98 -3.64
C LYS A 87 -44.12 24.44 -3.26
N ASN A 88 -43.06 25.26 -3.15
CA ASN A 88 -43.21 26.69 -2.88
C ASN A 88 -43.98 27.43 -3.98
N ASN A 89 -43.83 27.03 -5.25
CA ASN A 89 -44.57 27.65 -6.34
C ASN A 89 -46.06 27.27 -6.34
N ILE A 90 -46.42 26.05 -5.91
CA ILE A 90 -47.83 25.65 -5.74
C ILE A 90 -48.47 26.42 -4.56
N GLU A 91 -47.73 26.65 -3.48
CA GLU A 91 -48.24 27.37 -2.30
C GLU A 91 -48.37 28.89 -2.52
N ARG A 92 -47.77 29.43 -3.58
CA ARG A 92 -47.82 30.85 -3.96
C ARG A 92 -48.79 31.17 -5.10
N ALA A 93 -49.32 30.16 -5.79
CA ALA A 93 -50.28 30.30 -6.89
C ALA A 93 -51.72 30.17 -6.36
#